data_AF-H0X982-F1
#
_entry.id   AF-H0X982-F1
#
_cell.length_a   1.000
_cell.length_b   1.000
_cell.length_c   1.000
_cell.angle_alpha   90.00
_cell.angle_beta   90.00
_cell.angle_gamma   90.00
#
_symmetry.space_group_name_H-M   'P 1'
#
loop_
_entity.id
_entity.type
_entity.pdbx_description
1 polymer ?
#
loop_
_entity_poly.entity_id
_entity_poly.type
_entity_poly.pdbx_seq_one_letter_code
_entity_poly.pdbx_strand_id
1 'polypeptide(L)'
;SAIQDYFPKLLRLDGQELPSPIIVDVGVPELIKPSQEHGQGSDRIKSLVLEFLKQYYSIYDYGNRQGLLGAYHDEACFSLTIPINSEDSASSSLCEYFKESRNLKMIKDPYLRRRLLKHTKCEIVDTLITLPKTQHDFNSFRVDMWFQTEKMLCFSINGVFKETEGEYQDSVLAFSRTFIATPGSNSNLCIVNDELFVRDASSQETQSAFSNPVTTLCSSPMAILSQEQQEMVQAFSTQSGMKPNWSQK
;
A
#
# COMPACT_ATOMS: atom_id res chain seq x y z
N SER A 1 8.85 45.00 -35.09
CA SER A 1 8.61 46.39 -34.61
C SER A 1 8.84 46.40 -33.10
N ALA A 2 9.40 47.46 -32.50
CA ALA A 2 9.66 47.54 -31.05
C ALA A 2 8.40 47.29 -30.19
N ILE A 3 7.20 47.47 -30.74
CA ILE A 3 5.92 47.20 -30.06
C ILE A 3 5.64 45.69 -29.90
N GLN A 4 6.13 44.83 -30.81
CA GLN A 4 5.96 43.37 -30.68
C GLN A 4 6.77 42.78 -29.52
N ASP A 5 7.82 43.46 -29.07
CA ASP A 5 8.61 43.03 -27.91
C ASP A 5 7.81 43.18 -26.60
N TYR A 6 6.89 44.16 -26.53
CA TYR A 6 6.00 44.38 -25.39
C TYR A 6 4.66 43.65 -25.52
N PHE A 7 4.18 43.46 -26.76
CA PHE A 7 2.91 42.78 -27.04
C PHE A 7 3.14 41.62 -28.03
N PRO A 8 3.76 40.51 -27.56
CA PRO A 8 4.19 39.42 -28.43
C PRO A 8 3.04 38.60 -29.04
N LYS A 9 1.78 38.89 -28.69
CA LYS A 9 0.59 38.27 -29.32
C LYS A 9 -0.15 39.23 -30.26
N LEU A 10 0.42 40.41 -30.55
CA LEU A 10 -0.22 41.42 -31.40
C LEU A 10 -0.13 41.03 -32.88
N LEU A 11 -1.29 40.81 -33.49
CA LEU A 11 -1.41 40.37 -34.89
C LEU A 11 -1.67 41.52 -35.86
N ARG A 12 -2.18 42.66 -35.39
CA ARG A 12 -2.45 43.85 -36.20
C ARG A 12 -2.05 45.12 -35.46
N LEU A 13 -1.43 46.04 -36.18
CA LEU A 13 -1.10 47.38 -35.70
C LEU A 13 -1.41 48.39 -36.81
N ASP A 14 -2.11 49.47 -36.47
CA ASP A 14 -2.51 50.54 -37.40
C ASP A 14 -3.23 50.04 -38.67
N GLY A 15 -4.03 48.99 -38.52
CA GLY A 15 -4.80 48.36 -39.60
C GLY A 15 -4.00 47.38 -40.47
N GLN A 16 -2.68 47.34 -40.34
CA GLN A 16 -1.82 46.38 -41.07
C GLN A 16 -1.63 45.09 -40.28
N GLU A 17 -1.62 43.96 -40.98
CA GLU A 17 -1.26 42.66 -40.42
C GLU A 17 0.25 42.58 -40.19
N LEU A 18 0.62 42.16 -38.99
CA LEU A 18 2.01 41.93 -38.63
C LEU A 18 2.35 40.45 -38.82
N PRO A 19 3.62 40.13 -39.17
CA PRO A 19 4.04 38.74 -39.25
C PRO A 19 3.88 38.05 -37.91
N SER A 20 3.28 36.85 -37.93
CA SER A 20 3.06 36.03 -36.74
C SER A 20 4.38 35.80 -36.01
N PRO A 21 4.43 36.00 -34.68
CA PRO A 21 5.61 35.70 -33.90
C PRO A 21 5.96 34.21 -34.00
N ILE A 22 7.24 33.90 -34.13
CA ILE A 22 7.75 32.52 -34.09
C ILE A 22 7.60 32.04 -32.65
N ILE A 23 6.48 31.40 -32.34
CA ILE A 23 6.30 30.67 -31.09
C ILE A 23 7.02 29.34 -31.28
N VAL A 24 8.20 29.19 -30.68
CA VAL A 24 8.81 27.87 -30.50
C VAL A 24 7.94 27.15 -29.47
N ASP A 25 7.09 26.25 -29.96
CA ASP A 25 6.28 25.37 -29.14
C ASP A 25 7.21 24.39 -28.42
N VAL A 26 7.68 24.79 -27.23
CA VAL A 26 8.28 23.86 -26.28
C VAL A 26 7.11 23.06 -25.74
N GLY A 27 6.84 21.92 -26.39
CA GLY A 27 5.70 21.05 -26.07
C GLY A 27 5.58 20.83 -24.57
N VAL A 28 4.38 21.10 -24.05
CA VAL A 28 4.01 20.78 -22.67
C VAL A 28 4.31 19.29 -22.45
N PRO A 29 5.04 18.89 -21.39
CA PRO A 29 5.27 17.47 -21.13
C PRO A 29 3.93 16.73 -21.10
N GLU A 30 3.73 15.78 -22.02
CA GLU A 30 2.52 14.98 -22.02
C GLU A 30 2.37 14.29 -20.66
N LEU A 31 1.18 14.42 -20.07
CA LEU A 31 0.82 13.73 -18.85
C LEU A 31 1.06 12.22 -19.08
N ILE A 32 1.92 11.61 -18.26
CA ILE A 32 2.20 10.18 -18.32
C ILE A 32 0.86 9.43 -18.25
N LYS A 33 0.53 8.70 -19.32
CA LYS A 33 -0.71 7.92 -19.40
C LYS A 33 -0.69 6.86 -18.29
N PRO A 34 -1.84 6.60 -17.61
CA PRO A 34 -1.94 5.49 -16.67
C PRO A 34 -1.50 4.19 -17.35
N SER A 35 -0.63 3.40 -16.70
CA SER A 35 -0.13 2.15 -17.27
C SER A 35 -1.30 1.21 -17.57
N GLN A 36 -1.37 0.70 -18.80
CA GLN A 36 -2.44 -0.19 -19.23
C GLN A 36 -2.46 -1.47 -18.39
N GLU A 37 -3.64 -1.87 -17.92
CA GLU A 37 -3.85 -3.20 -17.34
C GLU A 37 -3.69 -4.26 -18.44
N HIS A 38 -2.69 -5.12 -18.28
CA HIS A 38 -2.49 -6.28 -19.16
C HIS A 38 -3.61 -7.30 -18.90
N GLY A 39 -4.07 -8.01 -19.95
CA GLY A 39 -5.31 -8.83 -19.98
C GLY A 39 -5.37 -10.04 -19.05
N GLN A 40 -6.30 -10.97 -19.29
CA GLN A 40 -6.73 -12.10 -18.41
C GLN A 40 -5.63 -12.92 -17.69
N GLY A 41 -4.41 -13.03 -18.25
CA GLY A 41 -3.27 -13.65 -17.56
C GLY A 41 -2.79 -12.89 -16.31
N SER A 42 -3.03 -11.58 -16.28
CA SER A 42 -2.79 -10.67 -15.16
C SER A 42 -3.65 -11.02 -13.95
N ASP A 43 -4.92 -11.40 -14.13
CA ASP A 43 -5.85 -11.62 -13.00
C ASP A 43 -5.48 -12.84 -12.14
N ARG A 44 -4.95 -13.90 -12.76
CA ARG A 44 -4.43 -15.07 -12.04
C ARG A 44 -3.21 -14.71 -11.19
N ILE A 45 -2.33 -13.88 -11.74
CA ILE A 45 -1.10 -13.47 -11.06
C ILE A 45 -1.39 -12.46 -9.96
N LYS A 46 -2.31 -11.52 -10.20
CA LYS A 46 -2.87 -10.64 -9.16
C LYS A 46 -3.40 -11.48 -8.00
N SER A 47 -4.19 -12.51 -8.30
CA SER A 47 -4.77 -13.41 -7.28
C SER A 47 -3.68 -14.17 -6.52
N LEU A 48 -2.65 -14.66 -7.22
CA LEU A 48 -1.48 -15.31 -6.63
C LEU A 48 -0.72 -14.37 -5.67
N VAL A 49 -0.44 -13.14 -6.10
CA VAL A 49 0.24 -12.13 -5.27
C VAL A 49 -0.59 -11.78 -4.05
N LEU A 50 -1.91 -11.59 -4.21
CA LEU A 50 -2.79 -11.28 -3.09
C LEU A 50 -2.85 -12.42 -2.07
N GLU A 51 -2.91 -13.68 -2.53
CA GLU A 51 -2.88 -14.84 -1.64
C GLU A 51 -1.54 -14.97 -0.91
N PHE A 52 -0.43 -14.77 -1.63
CA PHE A 52 0.90 -14.71 -1.04
C PHE A 52 0.99 -13.62 0.04
N LEU A 53 0.49 -12.41 -0.23
CA LEU A 53 0.53 -11.31 0.72
C LEU A 53 -0.30 -11.60 1.97
N LYS A 54 -1.49 -12.22 1.82
CA LYS A 54 -2.31 -12.63 2.97
C LYS A 54 -1.56 -13.62 3.85
N GLN A 55 -0.95 -14.65 3.27
CA GLN A 55 -0.19 -15.65 4.02
C GLN A 55 1.04 -15.04 4.68
N TYR A 56 1.80 -14.24 3.92
CA TYR A 56 3.01 -13.56 4.40
C TYR A 56 2.69 -12.68 5.60
N TYR A 57 1.74 -11.75 5.47
CA TYR A 57 1.41 -10.81 6.54
C TYR A 57 0.63 -11.46 7.70
N SER A 58 -0.10 -12.54 7.46
CA SER A 58 -0.68 -13.35 8.54
C SER A 58 0.41 -13.93 9.46
N ILE A 59 1.49 -14.47 8.87
CA ILE A 59 2.65 -14.96 9.64
C ILE A 59 3.42 -13.79 10.25
N TYR A 60 3.59 -12.69 9.50
CA TYR A 60 4.38 -11.54 9.90
C TYR A 60 3.84 -10.84 11.16
N ASP A 61 2.51 -10.70 11.25
CA ASP A 61 1.81 -9.95 12.30
C ASP A 61 1.31 -10.83 13.44
N TYR A 62 0.72 -12.00 13.12
CA TYR A 62 0.04 -12.83 14.11
C TYR A 62 0.79 -14.12 14.46
N GLY A 63 1.75 -14.52 13.63
CA GLY A 63 2.55 -15.73 13.81
C GLY A 63 3.91 -15.48 14.45
N ASN A 64 4.69 -16.55 14.58
CA ASN A 64 6.13 -16.43 14.75
C ASN A 64 6.76 -16.18 13.37
N ARG A 65 7.47 -15.05 13.21
CA ARG A 65 8.16 -14.69 11.96
C ARG A 65 9.17 -15.74 11.49
N GLN A 66 9.60 -16.68 12.33
CA GLN A 66 10.31 -17.90 11.92
C GLN A 66 9.58 -18.69 10.81
N GLY A 67 8.24 -18.66 10.80
CA GLY A 67 7.43 -19.29 9.76
C GLY A 67 7.65 -18.72 8.35
N LEU A 68 8.31 -17.56 8.23
CA LEU A 68 8.66 -16.95 6.95
C LEU A 68 9.86 -17.61 6.26
N LEU A 69 10.61 -18.51 6.92
CA LEU A 69 11.75 -19.20 6.30
C LEU A 69 11.37 -19.89 4.98
N GLY A 70 10.16 -20.43 4.88
CA GLY A 70 9.67 -21.08 3.65
C GLY A 70 9.33 -20.12 2.52
N ALA A 71 9.21 -18.81 2.79
CA ALA A 71 8.88 -17.80 1.80
C ALA A 71 10.13 -17.22 1.09
N TYR A 72 11.33 -17.42 1.65
CA TYR A 72 12.58 -16.88 1.13
C TYR A 72 13.46 -17.96 0.49
N HIS A 73 14.12 -17.58 -0.60
CA HIS A 73 15.18 -18.37 -1.22
C HIS A 73 16.40 -18.45 -0.30
N ASP A 74 17.18 -19.53 -0.37
CA ASP A 74 18.34 -19.76 0.50
C ASP A 74 19.34 -18.60 0.46
N GLU A 75 19.56 -18.03 -0.73
CA GLU A 75 20.44 -16.88 -1.01
C GLU A 75 19.67 -15.56 -1.20
N ALA A 76 18.48 -15.43 -0.61
CA ALA A 76 17.71 -14.19 -0.71
C ALA A 76 18.45 -13.00 -0.08
N CYS A 77 18.13 -11.80 -0.55
CA CYS A 77 18.67 -10.54 -0.02
C CYS A 77 17.56 -9.69 0.62
N PHE A 78 17.85 -9.08 1.76
CA PHE A 78 16.98 -8.08 2.40
C PHE A 78 17.73 -6.81 2.75
N SER A 79 17.09 -5.66 2.57
CA SER A 79 17.54 -4.40 3.15
C SER A 79 16.37 -3.53 3.60
N LEU A 80 16.58 -2.81 4.69
CA LEU A 80 15.64 -1.83 5.20
C LEU A 80 16.17 -0.42 4.98
N THR A 81 15.30 0.53 4.68
CA THR A 81 15.64 1.96 4.60
C THR A 81 14.58 2.79 5.33
N ILE A 82 15.00 3.85 6.00
CA ILE A 82 14.10 4.89 6.52
C ILE A 82 14.48 6.27 5.94
N PRO A 83 13.57 7.25 5.92
CA PRO A 83 13.90 8.63 5.58
C PRO A 83 15.09 9.16 6.37
N ILE A 84 15.79 10.12 5.79
CA ILE A 84 16.84 10.87 6.50
C ILE A 84 16.12 11.88 7.41
N ASN A 85 16.08 11.62 8.71
CA ASN A 85 15.60 12.61 9.67
C ASN A 85 16.70 13.64 9.92
N SER A 86 16.41 14.93 9.70
CA SER A 86 17.37 16.03 9.94
C SER A 86 17.37 16.53 11.38
N GLU A 87 16.35 16.20 12.19
CA GLU A 87 16.22 16.66 13.57
C GLU A 87 15.69 15.54 14.48
N ASP A 88 16.39 15.34 15.61
CA ASP A 88 16.11 14.45 16.75
C ASP A 88 15.71 12.99 16.48
N SER A 89 16.71 12.16 16.17
CA SER A 89 16.58 10.71 15.99
C SER A 89 16.22 9.93 17.27
N ALA A 90 16.25 10.54 18.45
CA ALA A 90 16.08 9.85 19.73
C ALA A 90 14.62 9.68 20.16
N SER A 91 13.69 10.50 19.65
CA SER A 91 12.26 10.48 20.01
C SER A 91 11.35 10.07 18.84
N SER A 92 11.94 9.64 17.73
CA SER A 92 11.19 9.20 16.55
C SER A 92 10.73 7.76 16.72
N SER A 93 9.48 7.48 16.33
CA SER A 93 8.93 6.13 16.12
C SER A 93 9.76 5.26 15.19
N LEU A 94 10.68 5.85 14.41
CA LEU A 94 11.59 5.13 13.53
C LEU A 94 12.90 4.68 14.20
N CYS A 95 13.12 4.98 15.49
CA CYS A 95 14.40 4.73 16.15
C CYS A 95 14.78 3.24 16.19
N GLU A 96 13.80 2.34 16.34
CA GLU A 96 14.01 0.88 16.34
C GLU A 96 14.49 0.36 14.98
N TYR A 97 14.13 1.05 13.88
CA TYR A 97 14.53 0.69 12.52
C TYR A 97 15.87 1.31 12.12
N PHE A 98 16.32 2.35 12.82
CA PHE A 98 17.52 3.12 12.45
C PHE A 98 18.78 2.25 12.35
N LYS A 99 18.95 1.29 13.26
CA LYS A 99 20.12 0.40 13.31
C LYS A 99 20.27 -0.48 12.06
N GLU A 100 19.15 -0.81 11.41
CA GLU A 100 19.09 -1.64 10.22
C GLU A 100 18.96 -0.82 8.91
N SER A 101 18.87 0.50 9.00
CA SER A 101 18.68 1.38 7.84
C SER A 101 19.92 1.45 6.94
N ARG A 102 19.73 1.14 5.66
CA ARG A 102 20.76 1.05 4.63
C ARG A 102 20.62 2.13 3.57
N ASN A 103 20.97 3.37 3.91
CA ASN A 103 21.02 4.46 2.95
C ASN A 103 22.40 4.56 2.26
N LEU A 104 22.53 4.05 1.04
CA LEU A 104 23.79 4.06 0.27
C LEU A 104 24.29 5.47 -0.11
N LYS A 105 23.40 6.47 -0.15
CA LYS A 105 23.79 7.88 -0.38
C LYS A 105 24.61 8.39 0.81
N MET A 106 24.22 8.02 2.02
CA MET A 106 24.82 8.46 3.28
C MET A 106 25.99 7.58 3.72
N ILE A 107 25.80 6.27 3.74
CA ILE A 107 26.81 5.32 4.20
C ILE A 107 27.89 5.23 3.14
N LYS A 108 29.14 5.59 3.48
CA LYS A 108 30.30 5.47 2.59
C LYS A 108 31.16 4.24 2.87
N ASP A 109 31.20 3.77 4.11
CA ASP A 109 31.97 2.61 4.51
C ASP A 109 31.48 1.32 3.81
N PRO A 110 32.31 0.65 2.99
CA PRO A 110 31.93 -0.56 2.28
C PRO A 110 31.60 -1.73 3.22
N TYR A 111 32.23 -1.80 4.40
CA TYR A 111 31.93 -2.86 5.36
C TYR A 111 30.51 -2.71 5.91
N LEU A 112 30.14 -1.51 6.35
CA LEU A 112 28.79 -1.22 6.82
C LEU A 112 27.73 -1.41 5.72
N ARG A 113 28.02 -1.03 4.47
CA ARG A 113 27.11 -1.28 3.32
C ARG A 113 26.83 -2.76 3.08
N ARG A 114 27.82 -3.62 3.30
CA ARG A 114 27.68 -5.08 3.18
C ARG A 114 26.90 -5.63 4.37
N ARG A 115 27.26 -5.24 5.60
CA ARG A 115 26.63 -5.73 6.84
C ARG A 115 25.12 -5.43 6.91
N LEU A 116 24.69 -4.30 6.37
CA LEU A 116 23.27 -3.89 6.37
C LEU A 116 22.46 -4.51 5.23
N LEU A 117 23.10 -5.21 4.30
CA LEU A 117 22.41 -6.06 3.33
C LEU A 117 22.40 -7.48 3.90
N LYS A 118 21.25 -7.94 4.37
CA LYS A 118 21.13 -9.30 4.90
C LYS A 118 21.17 -10.27 3.74
N HIS A 119 21.98 -11.31 3.88
CA HIS A 119 22.18 -12.30 2.84
C HIS A 119 21.91 -13.67 3.44
N THR A 120 21.10 -14.46 2.77
CA THR A 120 20.49 -15.72 3.21
C THR A 120 19.19 -15.59 3.99
N LYS A 121 18.27 -16.53 3.76
CA LYS A 121 16.95 -16.53 4.42
C LYS A 121 17.01 -16.53 5.94
N CYS A 122 18.04 -17.14 6.53
CA CYS A 122 18.19 -17.18 7.99
C CYS A 122 18.50 -15.78 8.53
N GLU A 123 19.49 -15.08 7.96
CA GLU A 123 19.83 -13.71 8.37
C GLU A 123 18.64 -12.75 8.19
N ILE A 124 17.88 -12.93 7.10
CA ILE A 124 16.67 -12.15 6.84
C ILE A 124 15.65 -12.37 7.95
N VAL A 125 15.26 -13.62 8.19
CA VAL A 125 14.21 -13.95 9.17
C VAL A 125 14.62 -13.57 10.59
N ASP A 126 15.88 -13.77 10.96
CA ASP A 126 16.41 -13.33 12.26
C ASP A 126 16.29 -11.80 12.40
N THR A 127 16.63 -11.05 11.35
CA THR A 127 16.45 -9.59 11.34
C THR A 127 14.96 -9.24 11.48
N LEU A 128 14.08 -9.87 10.70
CA LEU A 128 12.64 -9.62 10.78
C LEU A 128 12.06 -9.95 12.15
N ILE A 129 12.56 -10.95 12.87
CA ILE A 129 12.12 -11.28 14.24
C ILE A 129 12.49 -10.18 15.23
N THR A 130 13.64 -9.53 15.04
CA THR A 130 14.11 -8.45 15.91
C THR A 130 13.39 -7.11 15.68
N LEU A 131 12.75 -6.91 14.53
CA LEU A 131 11.95 -5.72 14.28
C LEU A 131 10.70 -5.70 15.20
N PRO A 132 10.15 -4.51 15.53
CA PRO A 132 8.94 -4.39 16.35
C PRO A 132 7.79 -5.25 15.83
N LYS A 133 6.92 -5.73 16.73
CA LYS A 133 5.69 -6.43 16.34
C LYS A 133 4.72 -5.45 15.71
N THR A 134 4.04 -5.90 14.67
CA THR A 134 3.23 -5.07 13.80
C THR A 134 1.85 -5.65 13.62
N GLN A 135 0.91 -4.78 13.25
CA GLN A 135 -0.36 -5.16 12.66
C GLN A 135 -0.56 -4.30 11.41
N HIS A 136 -0.51 -4.92 10.24
CA HIS A 136 -0.72 -4.26 8.96
C HIS A 136 -2.21 -4.07 8.69
N ASP A 137 -2.57 -2.91 8.16
CA ASP A 137 -3.91 -2.69 7.61
C ASP A 137 -3.94 -3.20 6.17
N PHE A 138 -4.33 -4.46 5.99
CA PHE A 138 -4.39 -5.08 4.67
C PHE A 138 -5.35 -4.35 3.70
N ASN A 139 -6.38 -3.66 4.22
CA ASN A 139 -7.32 -2.89 3.38
C ASN A 139 -6.66 -1.63 2.81
N SER A 140 -5.58 -1.15 3.42
CA SER A 140 -4.80 -0.01 2.94
C SER A 140 -3.84 -0.36 1.79
N PHE A 141 -3.61 -1.65 1.53
CA PHE A 141 -2.56 -2.09 0.61
C PHE A 141 -2.86 -1.67 -0.83
N ARG A 142 -1.88 -0.99 -1.43
CA ARG A 142 -1.80 -0.72 -2.86
C ARG A 142 -0.67 -1.54 -3.44
N VAL A 143 -1.01 -2.46 -4.34
CA VAL A 143 -0.07 -3.40 -4.91
C VAL A 143 0.15 -3.07 -6.39
N ASP A 144 1.39 -2.73 -6.72
CA ASP A 144 1.80 -2.41 -8.08
C ASP A 144 2.73 -3.51 -8.60
N MET A 145 2.26 -4.28 -9.60
CA MET A 145 3.09 -5.26 -10.31
C MET A 145 3.71 -4.57 -11.53
N TRP A 146 5.01 -4.33 -11.47
CA TRP A 146 5.70 -3.51 -12.48
C TRP A 146 6.64 -4.30 -13.38
N PHE A 147 6.91 -5.58 -13.08
CA PHE A 147 7.67 -6.46 -13.97
C PHE A 147 7.29 -7.93 -13.80
N GLN A 148 7.21 -8.67 -14.91
CA GLN A 148 6.87 -10.10 -14.91
C GLN A 148 7.55 -10.82 -16.08
N THR A 149 8.07 -12.02 -15.80
CA THR A 149 8.52 -13.02 -16.77
C THR A 149 8.10 -14.42 -16.29
N GLU A 150 8.41 -15.46 -17.06
CA GLU A 150 8.19 -16.85 -16.64
C GLU A 150 8.96 -17.25 -15.37
N LYS A 151 10.09 -16.58 -15.09
CA LYS A 151 11.00 -16.94 -13.99
C LYS A 151 10.97 -15.96 -12.83
N MET A 152 10.34 -14.80 -12.98
CA MET A 152 10.47 -13.69 -12.05
C MET A 152 9.23 -12.80 -12.07
N LEU A 153 8.83 -12.35 -10.88
CA LEU A 153 7.75 -11.40 -10.65
C LEU A 153 8.27 -10.32 -9.72
N CYS A 154 8.08 -9.04 -10.09
CA CYS A 154 8.45 -7.91 -9.27
C CYS A 154 7.22 -7.06 -8.97
N PHE A 155 6.99 -6.80 -7.70
CA PHE A 155 5.84 -6.06 -7.23
C PHE A 155 6.19 -5.25 -5.98
N SER A 156 5.50 -4.13 -5.83
CA SER A 156 5.66 -3.23 -4.70
C SER A 156 4.32 -3.08 -3.97
N ILE A 157 4.39 -3.00 -2.65
CA ILE A 157 3.24 -2.83 -1.76
C ILE A 157 3.44 -1.52 -1.03
N ASN A 158 2.45 -0.65 -1.09
CA ASN A 158 2.37 0.54 -0.27
C ASN A 158 1.21 0.38 0.69
N GLY A 159 1.39 0.73 1.96
CA GLY A 159 0.34 0.62 2.96
C GLY A 159 0.75 1.21 4.29
N VAL A 160 -0.06 0.93 5.30
CA VAL A 160 0.21 1.32 6.68
C VAL A 160 0.18 0.12 7.62
N PHE A 161 0.90 0.23 8.72
CA PHE A 161 0.84 -0.68 9.84
C PHE A 161 0.94 0.09 11.15
N LYS A 162 0.56 -0.57 12.24
CA LYS A 162 0.82 -0.07 13.58
C LYS A 162 1.72 -1.00 14.35
N GLU A 163 2.50 -0.47 15.27
CA GLU A 163 3.26 -1.28 16.22
C GLU A 163 2.37 -1.76 17.37
N THR A 164 2.52 -3.02 17.78
CA THR A 164 1.66 -3.63 18.78
C THR A 164 2.32 -3.76 20.15
N GLU A 165 3.61 -3.44 20.27
CA GLU A 165 4.39 -3.50 21.51
C GLU A 165 5.49 -2.43 21.50
N GLY A 166 6.10 -2.18 22.65
CA GLY A 166 7.23 -1.24 22.80
C GLY A 166 6.81 0.18 23.18
N GLU A 167 7.78 1.10 23.24
CA GLU A 167 7.56 2.50 23.64
C GLU A 167 6.66 3.26 22.66
N TYR A 168 6.66 2.84 21.39
CA TYR A 168 5.90 3.45 20.31
C TYR A 168 4.65 2.63 19.94
N GLN A 169 4.12 1.83 20.87
CA GLN A 169 2.89 1.08 20.68
C GLN A 169 1.76 1.97 20.15
N ASP A 170 0.98 1.44 19.20
CA ASP A 170 -0.09 2.10 18.46
C ASP A 170 0.36 3.26 17.55
N SER A 171 1.67 3.51 17.40
CA SER A 171 2.17 4.41 16.36
C SER A 171 1.88 3.83 14.99
N VAL A 172 1.27 4.65 14.13
CA VAL A 172 0.97 4.28 12.75
C VAL A 172 2.13 4.71 11.86
N LEU A 173 2.75 3.74 11.22
CA LEU A 173 3.80 3.93 10.24
C LEU A 173 3.29 3.58 8.84
N ALA A 174 3.87 4.23 7.84
CA ALA A 174 3.63 3.90 6.45
C ALA A 174 4.85 3.19 5.88
N PHE A 175 4.62 2.29 4.93
CA PHE A 175 5.68 1.53 4.31
C PHE A 175 5.52 1.44 2.80
N SER A 176 6.66 1.25 2.14
CA SER A 176 6.74 0.73 0.78
C SER A 176 7.63 -0.51 0.83
N ARG A 177 7.15 -1.66 0.37
CA ARG A 177 7.91 -2.91 0.35
C ARG A 177 7.94 -3.47 -1.05
N THR A 178 9.13 -3.73 -1.57
CA THR A 178 9.31 -4.29 -2.91
C THR A 178 9.83 -5.71 -2.82
N PHE A 179 9.10 -6.64 -3.44
CA PHE A 179 9.53 -8.02 -3.57
C PHE A 179 9.90 -8.34 -5.02
N ILE A 180 11.01 -9.04 -5.17
CA ILE A 180 11.32 -9.81 -6.37
C ILE A 180 11.18 -11.27 -5.96
N ALA A 181 10.30 -11.99 -6.64
CA ALA A 181 10.00 -13.38 -6.35
C ALA A 181 10.11 -14.25 -7.60
N THR A 182 10.45 -15.50 -7.40
CA THR A 182 10.39 -16.55 -8.42
C THR A 182 9.15 -17.42 -8.16
N PRO A 183 8.50 -17.94 -9.21
CA PRO A 183 7.44 -18.93 -9.02
C PRO A 183 8.06 -20.22 -8.46
N GLY A 184 7.61 -20.63 -7.29
CA GLY A 184 7.99 -21.86 -6.61
C GLY A 184 7.07 -23.04 -6.97
N SER A 185 7.35 -24.21 -6.38
CA SER A 185 6.49 -25.38 -6.48
C SER A 185 5.10 -25.11 -5.88
N ASN A 186 4.06 -25.72 -6.44
CA ASN A 186 2.67 -25.63 -5.97
C ASN A 186 2.03 -24.24 -6.02
N SER A 187 2.47 -23.37 -6.95
CA SER A 187 1.95 -22.01 -7.09
C SER A 187 2.23 -21.12 -5.87
N ASN A 188 3.34 -21.33 -5.17
CA ASN A 188 3.81 -20.41 -4.13
C ASN A 188 4.88 -19.48 -4.70
N LEU A 189 5.00 -18.27 -4.16
CA LEU A 189 6.09 -17.36 -4.51
C LEU A 189 7.29 -17.58 -3.58
N CYS A 190 8.50 -17.54 -4.13
CA CYS A 190 9.75 -17.61 -3.37
C CYS A 190 10.53 -16.30 -3.55
N ILE A 191 10.68 -15.54 -2.48
CA ILE A 191 11.33 -14.22 -2.48
C ILE A 191 12.84 -14.39 -2.68
N VAL A 192 13.40 -13.65 -3.64
CA VAL A 192 14.85 -13.54 -3.88
C VAL A 192 15.40 -12.18 -3.47
N ASN A 193 14.61 -11.11 -3.56
CA ASN A 193 14.96 -9.80 -3.02
C ASN A 193 13.76 -9.18 -2.31
N ASP A 194 14.02 -8.58 -1.14
CA ASP A 194 13.06 -7.84 -0.35
C ASP A 194 13.69 -6.50 0.06
N GLU A 195 13.02 -5.41 -0.28
CA GLU A 195 13.41 -4.07 0.14
C GLU A 195 12.23 -3.45 0.88
N LEU A 196 12.49 -3.02 2.12
CA LEU A 196 11.49 -2.41 2.99
C LEU A 196 11.87 -0.97 3.29
N PHE A 197 11.04 -0.04 2.86
CA PHE A 197 11.10 1.35 3.24
C PHE A 197 10.03 1.66 4.29
N VAL A 198 10.43 2.21 5.44
CA VAL A 198 9.52 2.58 6.54
C VAL A 198 9.63 4.07 6.82
N ARG A 199 8.50 4.74 7.00
CA ARG A 199 8.42 6.16 7.35
C ARG A 199 7.25 6.43 8.29
N ASP A 200 7.22 7.61 8.87
CA ASP A 200 6.03 8.07 9.58
C ASP A 200 4.85 8.20 8.60
N ALA A 201 3.66 7.80 9.05
CA ALA A 201 2.44 8.00 8.31
C ALA A 201 2.04 9.48 8.32
N SER A 202 1.50 9.97 7.21
CA SER A 202 0.90 11.30 7.15
C SER A 202 -0.39 11.34 7.97
N SER A 203 -0.83 12.54 8.37
CA SER A 203 -2.09 12.70 9.12
C SER A 203 -3.30 12.11 8.39
N GLN A 204 -3.33 12.17 7.06
CA GLN A 204 -4.38 11.57 6.24
C GLN A 204 -4.35 10.04 6.30
N GLU A 205 -3.16 9.45 6.16
CA GLU A 205 -2.97 8.00 6.25
C GLU A 205 -3.40 7.50 7.62
N THR A 206 -2.97 8.14 8.71
CA THR A 206 -3.34 7.80 10.08
C THR A 206 -4.85 7.87 10.33
N GLN A 207 -5.55 8.88 9.77
CA GLN A 207 -7.00 9.00 9.89
C GLN A 207 -7.76 7.90 9.14
N SER A 208 -7.24 7.48 7.98
CA SER A 208 -7.86 6.41 7.18
C SER A 208 -7.49 5.00 7.62
N ALA A 209 -6.38 4.85 8.35
CA ALA A 209 -5.85 3.57 8.80
C ALA A 209 -6.85 2.85 9.70
N PHE A 210 -6.99 1.53 9.51
CA PHE A 210 -7.86 0.65 10.30
C PHE A 210 -9.33 1.07 10.32
N SER A 211 -9.73 1.98 9.41
CA SER A 211 -11.13 2.31 9.19
C SER A 211 -11.76 1.14 8.45
N ASN A 212 -12.68 0.44 9.11
CA ASN A 212 -13.59 -0.42 8.36
C ASN A 212 -14.35 0.49 7.40
N PRO A 213 -14.50 0.14 6.10
CA PRO A 213 -15.50 0.80 5.29
C PRO A 213 -16.82 0.57 6.02
N VAL A 214 -17.34 1.61 6.67
CA VAL A 214 -18.71 1.60 7.14
C VAL A 214 -19.50 1.48 5.87
N THR A 215 -19.97 0.27 5.57
CA THR A 215 -21.02 0.07 4.60
C THR A 215 -22.10 1.02 5.03
N THR A 216 -22.27 2.13 4.32
CA THR A 216 -23.34 3.07 4.57
C THR A 216 -24.61 2.40 4.04
N LEU A 217 -24.98 1.27 4.62
CA LEU A 217 -26.35 0.77 4.61
C LEU A 217 -27.10 1.61 5.64
N CYS A 218 -27.30 2.89 5.32
CA CYS A 218 -28.44 3.63 5.84
C CYS A 218 -29.70 3.14 5.11
N SER A 219 -30.02 1.89 5.37
CA SER A 219 -31.32 1.27 5.20
C SER A 219 -31.30 0.13 6.20
N SER A 220 -31.92 0.36 7.36
CA SER A 220 -32.11 -0.65 8.40
C SER A 220 -32.52 -1.97 7.75
N PRO A 221 -31.90 -3.12 8.08
CA PRO A 221 -32.43 -4.39 7.66
C PRO A 221 -33.81 -4.49 8.32
N MET A 222 -34.88 -4.39 7.53
CA MET A 222 -36.18 -4.85 8.00
C MET A 222 -35.95 -6.31 8.39
N ALA A 223 -36.05 -6.61 9.69
CA ALA A 223 -35.96 -7.97 10.18
C ALA A 223 -36.95 -8.81 9.38
N ILE A 224 -36.44 -9.77 8.61
CA ILE A 224 -37.28 -10.72 7.90
C ILE A 224 -37.83 -11.64 8.98
N LEU A 225 -39.09 -11.41 9.37
CA LEU A 225 -39.82 -12.24 10.32
C LEU A 225 -39.89 -13.68 9.79
N SER A 226 -39.76 -14.66 10.68
CA SER A 226 -40.04 -16.05 10.31
C SER A 226 -41.52 -16.23 9.94
N GLN A 227 -41.84 -17.31 9.23
CA GLN A 227 -43.22 -17.56 8.79
C GLN A 227 -44.22 -17.64 9.96
N GLU A 228 -43.82 -18.25 11.08
CA GLU A 228 -44.63 -18.27 12.31
C GLU A 228 -44.83 -16.86 12.92
N GLN A 229 -43.81 -16.00 12.83
CA GLN A 229 -43.94 -14.62 13.32
C GLN A 229 -44.85 -13.78 12.43
N GLN A 230 -44.85 -14.00 11.12
CA GLN A 230 -45.80 -13.36 10.20
C GLN A 230 -47.25 -13.78 10.50
N GLU A 231 -47.47 -15.07 10.76
CA GLU A 231 -48.81 -15.58 11.11
C GLU A 231 -49.30 -15.01 12.45
N MET A 232 -48.43 -14.91 13.46
CA MET A 232 -48.78 -14.27 14.74
C MET A 232 -49.13 -12.78 14.57
N VAL A 233 -48.35 -12.04 13.78
CA VAL A 233 -48.62 -10.61 13.51
C VAL A 233 -49.94 -10.42 12.76
N GLN A 234 -50.26 -11.30 11.81
CA GLN A 234 -51.55 -11.25 11.11
C GLN A 234 -52.73 -11.59 12.02
N ALA A 235 -52.60 -12.62 12.86
CA ALA A 235 -53.64 -13.00 13.81
C ALA A 235 -53.92 -11.85 14.81
N PHE A 236 -52.87 -11.23 15.34
CA PHE A 236 -52.99 -10.11 16.27
C PHE A 236 -53.56 -8.84 15.60
N SER A 237 -53.13 -8.53 14.38
CA SER A 237 -53.68 -7.42 13.58
C SER A 237 -55.18 -7.60 13.32
N THR A 238 -55.61 -8.82 13.01
CA THR A 238 -57.03 -9.14 12.76
C THR A 238 -57.87 -8.99 14.03
N GLN A 239 -57.33 -9.38 15.19
CA GLN A 239 -58.06 -9.32 16.46
C GLN A 239 -58.08 -7.92 17.08
N SER A 240 -56.99 -7.16 16.93
CA SER A 240 -56.85 -5.80 17.47
C SER A 240 -57.39 -4.70 16.54
N GLY A 241 -57.61 -5.01 15.25
CA GLY A 241 -57.97 -4.02 14.23
C GLY A 241 -56.84 -3.07 13.85
N MET A 242 -55.62 -3.28 14.36
CA MET A 242 -54.45 -2.45 14.05
C MET A 242 -53.82 -2.83 12.71
N LYS A 243 -53.18 -1.88 12.03
CA LYS A 243 -52.43 -2.17 10.80
C LYS A 243 -51.21 -3.06 11.11
N PRO A 244 -50.88 -4.07 10.28
CA PRO A 244 -49.83 -5.06 10.56
C PRO A 244 -48.48 -4.46 10.93
N ASN A 245 -48.14 -3.33 10.31
CA ASN A 245 -46.88 -2.60 10.49
C ASN A 245 -46.71 -2.06 11.93
N TRP A 246 -47.83 -1.84 12.63
CA TRP A 246 -47.86 -1.38 14.03
C TRP A 246 -47.90 -2.54 15.02
N SER A 247 -48.30 -3.73 14.54
CA SER A 247 -48.33 -4.99 15.30
C SER A 247 -46.97 -5.70 15.37
N GLN A 248 -45.93 -5.14 14.73
CA GLN A 248 -44.57 -5.67 14.71
C GLN A 248 -43.66 -5.09 15.82
N LYS A 249 -44.19 -4.20 16.68
CA LYS A 249 -43.44 -3.61 17.80
C LYS A 249 -43.71 -4.32 19.11
#